data_AF-A0A533YPI2-F1
#
_entry.id   AF-A0A533YPI2-F1
#
_cell.length_a   1.000
_cell.length_b   1.000
_cell.length_c   1.000
_cell.angle_alpha   90.00
_cell.angle_beta   90.00
_cell.angle_gamma   90.00
#
_symmetry.space_group_name_H-M   'P 1'
#
loop_
_entity.id
_entity.type
_entity.pdbx_description
1 polymer ?
#
loop_
_entity_poly.entity_id
_entity_poly.type
_entity_poly.pdbx_seq_one_letter_code
_entity_poly.pdbx_strand_id
1 'polypeptide(L)'
;MGTRGGGMGLVAWACSLVFLMSSAVNAEQYELTESEVMDIAHFNTTDVSLFGIKIGDSEAKVKQNLIKIKIPGVKVEVQDVFVMLYDRRNPSNAMAGVRLMDGKVDYIFITQRFAHLAAGVFRLVLRGEGIEETRKLLGKEEFTEDSTTFTRLNYKGGTMVILFSGRDITVEFNTGV
;
A
#
# COMPACT_ATOMS: atom_id res chain seq x y z
N MET A 1 -38.60 -66.05 8.51
CA MET A 1 -37.39 -65.88 7.69
C MET A 1 -36.89 -64.46 7.88
N GLY A 2 -35.73 -64.30 8.50
CA GLY A 2 -35.13 -62.99 8.74
C GLY A 2 -34.21 -62.58 7.60
N THR A 3 -34.02 -61.27 7.46
CA THR A 3 -32.77 -60.67 6.99
C THR A 3 -32.58 -59.32 7.66
N ARG A 4 -31.48 -59.22 8.41
CA ARG A 4 -30.85 -58.03 8.98
C ARG A 4 -30.10 -57.25 7.89
N GLY A 5 -30.08 -55.93 8.05
CA GLY A 5 -29.08 -54.98 7.52
C GLY A 5 -29.58 -53.59 7.92
N GLY A 6 -29.00 -52.84 8.87
CA GLY A 6 -27.59 -52.49 9.03
C GLY A 6 -27.26 -51.43 7.97
N GLY A 7 -26.97 -50.16 8.24
CA GLY A 7 -26.78 -49.36 9.44
C GLY A 7 -26.38 -47.95 9.00
N MET A 8 -26.22 -47.03 9.98
CA MET A 8 -25.45 -45.78 9.92
C MET A 8 -25.78 -44.73 8.84
N GLY A 9 -26.23 -43.56 9.32
CA GLY A 9 -26.21 -42.34 8.51
C GLY A 9 -26.88 -41.13 9.17
N LEU A 10 -26.51 -40.77 10.41
CA LEU A 10 -27.05 -39.56 11.06
C LEU A 10 -25.98 -38.89 11.95
N VAL A 11 -24.87 -38.45 11.36
CA VAL A 11 -24.00 -37.42 11.97
C VAL A 11 -23.44 -36.55 10.85
N ALA A 12 -24.23 -35.59 10.36
CA ALA A 12 -23.72 -34.60 9.41
C ALA A 12 -24.61 -33.34 9.36
N TRP A 13 -25.05 -32.81 10.50
CA TRP A 13 -25.85 -31.57 10.52
C TRP A 13 -25.42 -30.68 11.70
N ALA A 14 -24.17 -30.24 11.70
CA ALA A 14 -23.70 -29.21 12.64
C ALA A 14 -22.49 -28.38 12.14
N CYS A 15 -22.11 -28.44 10.86
CA CYS A 15 -20.94 -27.70 10.35
C CYS A 15 -21.26 -26.58 9.34
N SER A 16 -22.54 -26.35 9.01
CA SER A 16 -22.90 -25.45 7.91
C SER A 16 -23.15 -23.99 8.31
N LEU A 17 -22.88 -23.59 9.56
CA LEU A 17 -23.32 -22.28 10.09
C LEU A 17 -22.18 -21.41 10.66
N VAL A 18 -20.96 -21.58 10.17
CA VAL A 18 -19.80 -20.71 10.54
C VAL A 18 -19.23 -19.94 9.34
N PHE A 19 -19.81 -20.05 8.14
CA PHE A 19 -19.24 -19.44 6.93
C PHE A 19 -19.76 -18.05 6.53
N LEU A 20 -20.53 -17.35 7.37
CA LEU A 20 -21.19 -16.09 6.97
C LEU A 20 -20.76 -14.83 7.73
N MET A 21 -19.62 -14.86 8.43
CA MET A 21 -19.01 -13.67 9.04
C MET A 21 -17.55 -13.52 8.63
N SER A 22 -17.23 -13.83 7.38
CA SER A 22 -16.06 -13.25 6.73
C SER A 22 -16.51 -11.88 6.22
N SER A 23 -16.35 -10.84 7.03
CA SER A 23 -16.30 -9.48 6.52
C SER A 23 -15.24 -9.49 5.42
N ALA A 24 -15.68 -9.50 4.17
CA ALA A 24 -14.81 -9.25 3.04
C ALA A 24 -14.26 -7.84 3.27
N VAL A 25 -13.06 -7.79 3.85
CA VAL A 25 -12.17 -6.64 3.76
C VAL A 25 -11.92 -6.54 2.26
N ASN A 26 -12.81 -5.82 1.57
CA ASN A 26 -12.60 -5.49 0.18
C ASN A 26 -11.37 -4.61 0.17
N ALA A 27 -10.26 -5.14 -0.33
CA ALA A 27 -9.08 -4.36 -0.60
C ALA A 27 -9.50 -3.16 -1.44
N GLU A 28 -9.07 -1.96 -1.06
CA GLU A 28 -9.40 -0.78 -1.82
C GLU A 28 -8.81 -0.93 -3.23
N GLN A 29 -9.52 -0.46 -4.26
CA GLN A 29 -9.14 -0.66 -5.66
C GLN A 29 -7.71 -0.16 -5.98
N TYR A 30 -7.18 0.77 -5.17
CA TYR A 30 -5.84 1.34 -5.32
C TYR A 30 -4.96 1.12 -4.08
N GLU A 31 -5.15 -0.02 -3.41
CA GLU A 31 -4.29 -0.50 -2.34
C GLU A 31 -2.90 -0.86 -2.89
N LEU A 32 -1.90 -0.06 -2.53
CA LEU A 32 -0.53 -0.21 -3.04
C LEU A 32 0.04 -1.59 -2.78
N THR A 33 -0.43 -2.30 -1.74
CA THR A 33 0.11 -3.59 -1.32
C THR A 33 -0.74 -4.80 -1.68
N GLU A 34 -1.96 -4.60 -2.17
CA GLU A 34 -2.91 -5.70 -2.42
C GLU A 34 -3.56 -5.64 -3.81
N SER A 35 -3.79 -4.44 -4.35
CA SER A 35 -4.52 -4.23 -5.60
C SER A 35 -3.61 -3.78 -6.74
N GLU A 36 -3.77 -4.40 -7.91
CA GLU A 36 -2.99 -4.02 -9.10
C GLU A 36 -3.52 -2.71 -9.71
N VAL A 37 -2.77 -1.62 -9.52
CA VAL A 37 -3.00 -0.36 -10.23
C VAL A 37 -2.23 -0.38 -11.53
N MET A 38 -2.87 -0.61 -12.67
CA MET A 38 -2.14 -0.75 -13.96
C MET A 38 -2.10 0.54 -14.79
N ASP A 39 -3.07 1.42 -14.63
CA ASP A 39 -3.16 2.67 -15.39
C ASP A 39 -3.33 3.86 -14.47
N ILE A 40 -2.32 4.74 -14.45
CA ILE A 40 -2.34 5.92 -13.61
C ILE A 40 -3.33 6.99 -14.09
N ALA A 41 -3.76 6.95 -15.35
CA ALA A 41 -4.68 7.95 -15.90
C ALA A 41 -6.04 7.94 -15.17
N HIS A 42 -6.48 6.77 -14.73
CA HIS A 42 -7.84 6.54 -14.25
C HIS A 42 -8.04 6.64 -12.72
N PHE A 43 -6.97 6.75 -11.92
CA PHE A 43 -7.10 6.89 -10.47
C PHE A 43 -6.84 8.32 -9.98
N ASN A 44 -7.40 8.62 -8.81
CA ASN A 44 -7.16 9.84 -8.05
C ASN A 44 -6.27 9.54 -6.85
N THR A 45 -5.31 10.42 -6.57
CA THR A 45 -4.38 10.32 -5.43
C THR A 45 -5.10 10.10 -4.10
N THR A 46 -6.29 10.66 -3.90
CA THR A 46 -7.09 10.45 -2.69
C THR A 46 -7.60 9.02 -2.51
N ASP A 47 -7.62 8.24 -3.58
CA ASP A 47 -8.11 6.85 -3.56
C ASP A 47 -6.99 5.84 -3.30
N VAL A 48 -5.72 6.27 -3.32
CA VAL A 48 -4.55 5.43 -3.03
C VAL A 48 -4.48 5.12 -1.54
N SER A 49 -4.23 3.85 -1.23
CA SER A 49 -4.09 3.39 0.14
C SER A 49 -2.83 2.58 0.39
N LEU A 50 -2.33 2.68 1.61
CA LEU A 50 -1.21 1.90 2.15
C LEU A 50 -1.68 1.15 3.40
N PHE A 51 -1.84 -0.16 3.30
CA PHE A 51 -2.52 -1.03 4.27
C PHE A 51 -3.88 -0.47 4.73
N GLY A 52 -4.70 -0.02 3.78
CA GLY A 52 -6.03 0.55 4.01
C GLY A 52 -6.05 1.95 4.62
N ILE A 53 -4.90 2.64 4.64
CA ILE A 53 -4.77 4.06 5.02
C ILE A 53 -4.66 4.93 3.78
N LYS A 54 -5.55 5.92 3.66
CA LYS A 54 -5.65 6.87 2.55
C LYS A 54 -5.28 8.29 2.97
N ILE A 55 -5.02 9.14 1.98
CA ILE A 55 -4.98 10.59 2.19
C ILE A 55 -6.32 11.08 2.77
N GLY A 56 -6.26 11.91 3.81
CA GLY A 56 -7.40 12.45 4.53
C GLY A 56 -7.91 11.59 5.70
N ASP A 57 -7.42 10.35 5.85
CA ASP A 57 -7.79 9.49 6.97
C ASP A 57 -7.37 10.08 8.32
N SER A 58 -8.14 9.81 9.36
CA SER A 58 -7.84 10.33 10.70
C SER A 58 -6.68 9.58 11.37
N GLU A 59 -5.98 10.27 12.27
CA GLU A 59 -4.99 9.67 13.15
C GLU A 59 -5.54 8.44 13.91
N ALA A 60 -6.81 8.45 14.30
CA ALA A 60 -7.45 7.33 14.97
C ALA A 60 -7.47 6.06 14.09
N LYS A 61 -7.78 6.22 12.79
CA LYS A 61 -7.76 5.12 11.83
C LYS A 61 -6.33 4.61 11.60
N VAL A 62 -5.34 5.50 11.49
CA VAL A 62 -3.92 5.11 11.39
C VAL A 62 -3.47 4.31 12.61
N LYS A 63 -3.82 4.75 13.82
CA LYS A 63 -3.52 4.01 15.06
C LYS A 63 -4.16 2.62 15.06
N GLN A 64 -5.35 2.48 14.49
CA GLN A 64 -6.07 1.22 14.50
C GLN A 64 -5.59 0.25 13.42
N ASN A 65 -5.30 0.74 12.22
CA ASN A 65 -5.06 -0.11 11.06
C ASN A 65 -3.58 -0.21 10.68
N LEU A 66 -2.74 0.79 11.00
CA LEU A 66 -1.32 0.72 10.67
C LEU A 66 -0.47 0.33 11.89
N ILE A 67 -0.76 0.90 13.06
CA ILE A 67 0.05 0.66 14.27
C ILE A 67 -0.30 -0.65 14.97
N LYS A 68 -1.59 -0.98 15.07
CA LYS A 68 -2.04 -2.20 15.78
C LYS A 68 -2.00 -3.46 14.92
N ILE A 69 -2.03 -3.34 13.59
CA ILE A 69 -1.96 -4.50 12.70
C ILE A 69 -0.54 -5.07 12.70
N LYS A 70 -0.45 -6.40 12.76
CA LYS A 70 0.82 -7.12 12.59
C LYS A 70 1.02 -7.44 11.12
N ILE A 71 1.79 -6.61 10.43
CA ILE A 71 2.26 -6.90 9.08
C ILE A 71 3.49 -7.83 9.19
N PRO A 72 3.45 -9.05 8.61
CA PRO A 72 4.58 -9.99 8.68
C PRO A 72 5.88 -9.38 8.14
N GLY A 73 6.98 -9.57 8.86
CA GLY A 73 8.30 -9.05 8.44
C GLY A 73 8.49 -7.54 8.58
N VAL A 74 7.46 -6.80 8.99
CA VAL A 74 7.50 -5.34 9.09
C VAL A 74 7.51 -4.90 10.57
N LYS A 75 8.26 -3.84 10.84
CA LYS A 75 8.25 -3.11 12.11
C LYS A 75 7.61 -1.75 11.86
N VAL A 76 6.65 -1.37 12.69
CA VAL A 76 6.02 -0.05 12.65
C VAL A 76 6.65 0.82 13.73
N GLU A 77 7.04 2.04 13.39
CA GLU A 77 7.53 3.04 14.33
C GLU A 77 6.81 4.37 14.13
N VAL A 78 6.59 5.10 15.22
CA VAL A 78 6.06 6.47 15.17
C VAL A 78 7.21 7.42 15.46
N GLN A 79 7.44 8.37 14.55
CA GLN A 79 8.51 9.36 14.64
C GLN A 79 7.90 10.74 14.38
N ASP A 80 7.65 11.49 15.45
CA ASP A 80 6.94 12.77 15.41
C ASP A 80 5.59 12.65 14.68
N VAL A 81 5.43 13.32 13.53
CA VAL A 81 4.23 13.27 12.69
C VAL A 81 4.18 12.07 11.74
N PHE A 82 5.21 11.23 11.69
CA PHE A 82 5.28 10.09 10.77
C PHE A 82 4.96 8.76 11.46
N VAL A 83 4.24 7.89 10.75
CA VAL A 83 4.14 6.46 11.05
C VAL A 83 4.87 5.70 9.95
N MET A 84 6.03 5.15 10.30
CA MET A 84 7.01 4.58 9.40
C MET A 84 7.00 3.05 9.47
N LEU A 85 7.16 2.40 8.31
CA LEU A 85 7.23 0.95 8.14
C LEU A 85 8.67 0.56 7.76
N TYR A 86 9.28 -0.34 8.53
CA TYR A 86 10.65 -0.81 8.38
C TYR A 86 10.72 -2.32 8.16
N ASP A 87 11.74 -2.79 7.45
CA ASP A 87 12.07 -4.22 7.44
C ASP A 87 12.51 -4.61 8.84
N ARG A 88 11.84 -5.57 9.46
CA ARG A 88 12.20 -6.05 10.79
C ARG A 88 13.62 -6.63 10.83
N ARG A 89 14.11 -7.18 9.73
CA ARG A 89 15.47 -7.75 9.61
C ARG A 89 16.53 -6.67 9.38
N ASN A 90 16.16 -5.53 8.80
CA ASN A 90 17.08 -4.42 8.52
C ASN A 90 16.37 -3.06 8.65
N PRO A 91 16.20 -2.54 9.89
CA PRO A 91 15.44 -1.34 10.15
C PRO A 91 16.22 -0.03 9.87
N SER A 92 17.23 -0.07 9.00
CA SER A 92 18.11 1.07 8.75
C SER A 92 17.39 2.27 8.14
N ASN A 93 16.48 2.04 7.18
CA ASN A 93 15.69 3.09 6.53
C ASN A 93 14.23 2.64 6.38
N ALA A 94 13.31 3.61 6.43
CA ALA A 94 11.90 3.36 6.22
C ALA A 94 11.65 2.88 4.79
N MET A 95 10.78 1.89 4.66
CA MET A 95 10.36 1.31 3.39
C MET A 95 9.07 1.93 2.87
N ALA A 96 8.22 2.39 3.77
CA ALA A 96 6.98 3.09 3.48
C ALA A 96 6.51 3.82 4.73
N GLY A 97 5.49 4.67 4.60
CA GLY A 97 4.90 5.32 5.75
C GLY A 97 3.87 6.35 5.38
N VAL A 98 3.27 6.92 6.42
CA VAL A 98 2.30 8.01 6.30
C VAL A 98 2.72 9.16 7.21
N ARG A 99 2.39 10.39 6.82
CA ARG A 99 2.51 11.58 7.66
C ARG A 99 1.13 12.03 8.11
N LEU A 100 1.07 12.50 9.35
CA LEU A 100 -0.11 13.07 9.97
C LEU A 100 0.08 14.58 10.17
N MET A 101 -0.71 15.39 9.50
CA MET A 101 -0.78 16.84 9.70
C MET A 101 -2.21 17.22 10.08
N ASP A 102 -2.36 18.07 11.09
CA ASP A 102 -3.67 18.50 11.60
C ASP A 102 -4.65 17.35 11.90
N GLY A 103 -4.10 16.24 12.42
CA GLY A 103 -4.86 15.04 12.80
C GLY A 103 -5.32 14.17 11.63
N LYS A 104 -4.86 14.45 10.40
CA LYS A 104 -5.19 13.70 9.19
C LYS A 104 -3.96 13.28 8.41
N VAL A 105 -4.09 12.22 7.62
CA VAL A 105 -3.03 11.78 6.71
C VAL A 105 -2.95 12.77 5.55
N ASP A 106 -1.80 13.38 5.34
CA ASP A 106 -1.58 14.32 4.24
C ASP A 106 -0.49 13.87 3.26
N TYR A 107 0.25 12.81 3.62
CA TYR A 107 1.31 12.25 2.79
C TYR A 107 1.44 10.75 3.02
N ILE A 108 1.66 10.01 1.93
CA ILE A 108 1.95 8.58 1.90
C ILE A 108 3.18 8.39 1.02
N PHE A 109 4.10 7.52 1.42
CA PHE A 109 5.21 7.13 0.58
C PHE A 109 5.52 5.64 0.65
N ILE A 110 6.13 5.14 -0.41
CA ILE A 110 6.68 3.79 -0.51
C ILE A 110 7.98 3.82 -1.31
N THR A 111 8.99 3.08 -0.87
CA THR A 111 10.32 3.02 -1.49
C THR A 111 10.57 1.67 -2.13
N GLN A 112 11.62 1.61 -2.96
CA GLN A 112 12.01 0.39 -3.68
C GLN A 112 12.27 -0.82 -2.78
N ARG A 113 12.63 -0.59 -1.51
CA ARG A 113 12.82 -1.66 -0.52
C ARG A 113 11.53 -2.45 -0.29
N PHE A 114 10.38 -1.81 -0.47
CA PHE A 114 9.07 -2.42 -0.36
C PHE A 114 8.41 -2.78 -1.68
N ALA A 115 9.14 -2.71 -2.80
CA ALA A 115 8.62 -3.10 -4.11
C ALA A 115 8.18 -4.57 -4.19
N HIS A 116 8.55 -5.42 -3.23
CA HIS A 116 8.08 -6.80 -3.18
C HIS A 116 6.65 -6.94 -2.63
N LEU A 117 6.20 -5.98 -1.81
CA LEU A 117 4.82 -5.91 -1.35
C LEU A 117 3.96 -5.00 -2.22
N ALA A 118 4.56 -4.04 -2.93
CA ALA A 118 3.83 -3.21 -3.87
C ALA A 118 3.18 -4.04 -5.00
N ALA A 119 2.08 -3.55 -5.55
CA ALA A 119 1.35 -4.14 -6.67
C ALA A 119 1.26 -3.17 -7.88
N GLY A 120 0.86 -3.70 -9.04
CA GLY A 120 0.62 -2.93 -10.26
C GLY A 120 1.84 -2.15 -10.79
N VAL A 121 1.56 -1.00 -11.42
CA VAL A 121 2.54 -0.11 -12.04
C VAL A 121 3.53 0.47 -11.04
N PHE A 122 3.11 0.73 -9.80
CA PHE A 122 4.01 1.23 -8.77
C PHE A 122 5.06 0.20 -8.38
N ARG A 123 4.71 -1.10 -8.37
CA ARG A 123 5.70 -2.17 -8.23
C ARG A 123 6.75 -2.12 -9.34
N LEU A 124 6.32 -1.90 -10.58
CA LEU A 124 7.21 -1.84 -11.73
C LEU A 124 8.13 -0.62 -11.64
N VAL A 125 7.59 0.56 -11.32
CA VAL A 125 8.37 1.78 -11.11
C VAL A 125 9.40 1.62 -9.98
N LEU A 126 8.98 1.08 -8.84
CA LEU A 126 9.86 0.83 -7.69
C LEU A 126 10.94 -0.23 -7.95
N ARG A 127 10.78 -1.07 -8.98
CA ARG A 127 11.78 -2.04 -9.43
C ARG A 127 12.59 -1.57 -10.65
N GLY A 128 12.19 -0.46 -11.25
CA GLY A 128 12.78 0.05 -12.46
C GLY A 128 14.20 0.58 -12.25
N GLU A 129 14.87 0.86 -13.36
CA GLU A 129 16.28 1.24 -13.38
C GLU A 129 16.49 2.76 -13.44
N GLY A 130 15.42 3.56 -13.63
CA GLY A 130 15.53 5.01 -13.64
C GLY A 130 14.39 5.75 -14.32
N ILE A 131 14.62 7.04 -14.56
CA ILE A 131 13.64 8.02 -15.07
C ILE A 131 13.02 7.58 -16.40
N GLU A 132 13.83 7.11 -17.35
CA GLU A 132 13.35 6.74 -18.68
C GLU A 132 12.40 5.53 -18.65
N GLU A 133 12.65 4.57 -17.78
CA GLU A 133 11.73 3.44 -17.59
C GLU A 133 10.44 3.90 -16.93
N THR A 134 10.53 4.75 -15.91
CA THR A 134 9.35 5.36 -15.28
C THR A 134 8.50 6.13 -16.29
N ARG A 135 9.11 6.90 -17.20
CA ARG A 135 8.37 7.59 -18.28
C ARG A 135 7.69 6.64 -19.27
N LYS A 136 8.26 5.46 -19.51
CA LYS A 136 7.59 4.43 -20.33
C LYS A 136 6.39 3.82 -19.61
N LEU A 137 6.48 3.64 -18.29
CA LEU A 137 5.41 3.06 -17.47
C LEU A 137 4.28 4.04 -17.19
N LEU A 138 4.63 5.28 -16.85
CA LEU A 138 3.69 6.30 -16.36
C LEU A 138 3.34 7.35 -17.43
N GLY A 139 4.07 7.39 -18.53
CA GLY A 139 4.00 8.50 -19.47
C GLY A 139 4.79 9.72 -18.98
N LYS A 140 4.63 10.82 -19.71
CA LYS A 140 5.33 12.08 -19.45
C LYS A 140 4.74 12.75 -18.20
N GLU A 141 5.62 13.15 -17.30
CA GLU A 141 5.31 13.98 -16.14
C GLU A 141 4.83 15.39 -16.54
N GLU A 142 4.10 16.05 -15.66
CA GLU A 142 3.62 17.42 -15.87
C GLU A 142 4.76 18.43 -15.74
N PHE A 143 5.60 18.24 -14.71
CA PHE A 143 6.81 19.02 -14.48
C PHE A 143 7.84 18.23 -13.68
N THR A 144 9.09 18.67 -13.78
CA THR A 144 10.24 18.03 -13.13
C THR A 144 10.95 19.04 -12.24
N GLU A 145 11.36 18.60 -11.07
CA GLU A 145 12.26 19.36 -10.20
C GLU A 145 13.59 18.62 -10.09
N ASP A 146 14.62 19.21 -10.67
CA ASP A 146 15.98 18.67 -10.65
C ASP A 146 16.84 19.43 -9.64
N SER A 147 17.54 18.67 -8.81
CA SER A 147 18.51 19.12 -7.82
C SER A 147 19.81 18.34 -8.02
N THR A 148 20.91 18.82 -7.43
CA THR A 148 22.19 18.10 -7.41
C THR A 148 22.07 16.71 -6.78
N THR A 149 21.11 16.50 -5.87
CA THR A 149 20.98 15.27 -5.07
C THR A 149 19.74 14.45 -5.37
N PHE A 150 18.79 14.98 -6.14
CA PHE A 150 17.55 14.29 -6.46
C PHE A 150 16.88 14.82 -7.73
N THR A 151 16.01 14.00 -8.31
CA THR A 151 15.06 14.40 -9.35
C THR A 151 13.65 14.00 -8.91
N ARG A 152 12.69 14.91 -9.01
CA ARG A 152 11.26 14.66 -8.79
C ARG A 152 10.52 14.74 -10.11
N LEU A 153 9.83 13.66 -10.48
CA LEU A 153 8.87 13.65 -11.58
C LEU A 153 7.48 13.85 -10.99
N ASN A 154 6.82 14.95 -11.34
CA ASN A 154 5.53 15.31 -10.76
C ASN A 154 4.38 14.99 -11.72
N TYR A 155 3.39 14.28 -11.22
CA TYR A 155 2.19 13.87 -11.94
C TYR A 155 0.95 14.32 -11.15
N LYS A 156 -0.20 14.41 -11.83
CA LYS A 156 -1.50 14.66 -11.19
C LYS A 156 -1.51 15.96 -10.36
N GLY A 157 -1.04 17.06 -10.95
CA GLY A 157 -0.91 18.34 -10.27
C GLY A 157 0.08 18.36 -9.12
N GLY A 158 1.11 17.49 -9.15
CA GLY A 158 2.10 17.35 -8.07
C GLY A 158 1.63 16.50 -6.88
N THR A 159 0.42 15.96 -6.93
CA THR A 159 -0.10 15.10 -5.85
C THR A 159 0.49 13.69 -5.90
N MET A 160 1.02 13.25 -7.05
CA MET A 160 1.80 12.02 -7.19
C MET A 160 3.21 12.36 -7.67
N VAL A 161 4.22 11.90 -6.93
CA VAL A 161 5.63 12.21 -7.24
C VAL A 161 6.46 10.93 -7.28
N ILE A 162 7.30 10.81 -8.30
CA ILE A 162 8.37 9.82 -8.33
C ILE A 162 9.69 10.53 -8.01
N LEU A 163 10.25 10.23 -6.84
CA LEU A 163 11.50 10.79 -6.37
C LEU A 163 12.64 9.80 -6.64
N PHE A 164 13.65 10.28 -7.35
CA PHE A 164 14.92 9.60 -7.55
C PHE A 164 15.99 10.30 -6.71
N SER A 165 16.64 9.58 -5.79
CA SER A 165 17.81 10.08 -5.05
C SER A 165 18.94 9.06 -5.12
N GLY A 166 19.96 9.36 -5.92
CA GLY A 166 20.99 8.38 -6.25
C GLY A 166 20.39 7.16 -6.96
N ARG A 167 20.41 6.00 -6.29
CA ARG A 167 19.79 4.75 -6.78
C ARG A 167 18.47 4.42 -6.07
N ASP A 168 18.01 5.27 -5.17
CA ASP A 168 16.77 5.04 -4.44
C ASP A 168 15.59 5.69 -5.17
N ILE A 169 14.55 4.89 -5.39
CA ILE A 169 13.27 5.30 -5.96
C ILE A 169 12.22 5.30 -4.85
N THR A 170 11.48 6.40 -4.75
CA THR A 170 10.32 6.57 -3.87
C THR A 170 9.13 7.04 -4.68
N VAL A 171 7.97 6.43 -4.43
CA VAL A 171 6.67 6.91 -4.90
C VAL A 171 6.01 7.63 -3.74
N GLU A 172 5.56 8.87 -3.97
CA GLU A 172 4.93 9.74 -2.99
C GLU A 172 3.53 10.13 -3.44
N PHE A 173 2.61 10.24 -2.49
CA PHE A 173 1.26 10.74 -2.65
C PHE A 173 1.00 11.81 -1.59
N ASN A 174 0.43 12.95 -1.98
CA ASN A 174 0.16 14.06 -1.08
C ASN A 174 -1.16 14.78 -1.43
N THR A 175 -1.61 15.69 -0.57
CA THR A 175 -2.85 16.47 -0.75
C THR A 175 -2.80 17.52 -1.87
N GLY A 176 -1.67 17.69 -2.54
CA GLY A 176 -1.38 18.81 -3.44
C GLY A 176 -0.87 20.03 -2.68
N VAL A 177 -0.26 20.96 -3.42
CA VAL A 177 0.17 22.30 -2.95
C VAL A 177 -0.94 23.30 -3.19
#